data_AF-A0A550J5X1-F1
#
_entry.id   AF-A0A550J5X1-F1
#
_cell.length_a   1.000
_cell.length_b   1.000
_cell.length_c   1.000
_cell.angle_alpha   90.00
_cell.angle_beta   90.00
_cell.angle_gamma   90.00
#
_symmetry.space_group_name_H-M   'P 1'
#
loop_
_entity.id
_entity.type
_entity.pdbx_description
1 polymer ?
#
loop_
_entity_poly.entity_id
_entity_poly.type
_entity_poly.pdbx_seq_one_letter_code
_entity_poly.pdbx_strand_id
1 'polypeptide(L)' 'MNLPEEIGNQPINKTIEQHPRIGEILQKYDIGCVTCGVGICLVKDVVSIHALGDETEAKIETEIRDYLATLDA' A
#
# COMPACT_ATOMS: atom_id res chain seq x y z
N MET A 1 -4.57 -7.52 -6.09
CA MET A 1 -4.68 -7.43 -4.61
C MET A 1 -6.13 -7.40 -4.12
N ASN A 2 -6.37 -8.00 -2.97
CA ASN A 2 -7.59 -7.90 -2.18
C ASN A 2 -7.25 -7.10 -0.91
N LEU A 3 -7.43 -5.79 -0.91
CA LEU A 3 -7.31 -4.93 0.29
C LEU A 3 -8.70 -4.40 0.67
N PRO A 4 -8.92 -3.97 1.93
CA PRO A 4 -10.12 -3.22 2.28
C PRO A 4 -10.29 -1.99 1.38
N GLU A 5 -11.53 -1.61 1.06
CA GLU A 5 -11.79 -0.54 0.10
C GLU A 5 -11.21 0.80 0.56
N GLU A 6 -11.27 1.08 1.86
CA GLU A 6 -10.72 2.28 2.49
C GLU A 6 -9.20 2.40 2.40
N ILE A 7 -8.50 1.32 2.03
CA ILE A 7 -7.05 1.32 1.78
C ILE A 7 -6.78 1.20 0.27
N GLY A 8 -7.27 0.13 -0.36
CA GLY A 8 -6.93 -0.22 -1.74
C GLY A 8 -7.40 0.81 -2.77
N ASN A 9 -8.57 1.43 -2.54
CA ASN A 9 -9.17 2.43 -3.43
C ASN A 9 -8.93 3.87 -2.95
N GLN A 10 -8.09 4.08 -1.94
CA GLN A 10 -7.77 5.41 -1.44
C GLN A 10 -6.48 5.94 -2.10
N PRO A 11 -6.37 7.26 -2.33
CA PRO A 11 -5.12 7.89 -2.73
C PRO A 11 -3.99 7.56 -1.76
N ILE A 12 -2.83 7.18 -2.30
CA ILE A 12 -1.67 6.74 -1.51
C ILE A 12 -1.22 7.80 -0.48
N ASN A 13 -1.30 9.10 -0.79
CA ASN A 13 -0.96 10.15 0.18
C ASN A 13 -1.91 10.16 1.39
N LYS A 14 -3.21 9.92 1.19
CA LYS A 14 -4.21 9.85 2.24
C LYS A 14 -4.07 8.59 3.07
N THR A 15 -3.79 7.47 2.41
CA THR A 15 -3.48 6.23 3.12
C THR A 15 -2.24 6.38 4.00
N ILE A 16 -1.16 7.00 3.51
CA ILE A 16 0.06 7.22 4.32
C ILE A 16 -0.18 8.23 5.45
N GLU A 17 -0.98 9.28 5.22
CA GLU A 17 -1.35 10.26 6.25
C GLU A 17 -2.07 9.57 7.43
N GLN A 18 -2.95 8.61 7.13
CA GLN A 18 -3.72 7.86 8.13
C GLN A 18 -2.96 6.66 8.71
N HIS A 19 -2.13 6.02 7.88
CA HIS A 19 -1.40 4.79 8.17
C HIS A 19 0.06 4.90 7.67
N PRO A 20 0.94 5.64 8.37
CA PRO A 20 2.33 5.83 7.94
C PRO A 20 3.07 4.51 7.72
N ARG A 21 2.72 3.47 8.50
CA ARG A 21 3.27 2.12 8.37
C ARG A 21 3.03 1.49 6.99
N ILE A 22 1.92 1.79 6.32
CA ILE A 22 1.67 1.32 4.96
C ILE A 22 2.68 1.94 3.99
N GLY A 23 3.07 3.21 4.19
CA GLY A 23 4.14 3.85 3.43
C GLY A 23 5.49 3.14 3.60
N GLU A 24 5.84 2.76 4.83
CA GLU A 24 7.08 2.00 5.12
C GLU A 24 7.08 0.61 4.44
N ILE A 25 5.94 -0.09 4.48
CA ILE A 25 5.77 -1.38 3.80
C ILE A 25 6.00 -1.20 2.30
N LEU A 26 5.35 -0.23 1.67
CA LEU A 26 5.51 0.02 0.23
C LEU A 26 6.96 0.42 -0.12
N GLN A 27 7.63 1.21 0.72
CA GLN A 27 9.02 1.60 0.52
C GLN A 27 9.99 0.42 0.57
N LYS A 28 9.73 -0.59 1.42
CA LYS A 28 10.52 -1.84 1.48
C LYS A 28 10.54 -2.61 0.16
N TYR A 29 9.51 -2.43 -0.67
CA TYR A 29 9.39 -3.04 -1.99
C TYR A 29 9.73 -2.09 -3.14
N ASP A 30 10.48 -1.01 -2.86
CA ASP A 30 10.92 0.01 -3.84
C ASP A 30 9.76 0.68 -4.60
N ILE A 31 8.56 0.73 -4.00
CA ILE A 31 7.40 1.43 -4.58
C ILE A 31 7.57 2.93 -4.34
N GLY A 32 8.35 3.57 -5.21
CA GLY A 32 8.77 4.97 -5.10
C GLY A 32 7.65 6.01 -5.19
N CYS A 33 6.45 5.64 -5.64
CA CYS A 33 5.29 6.54 -5.66
C CYS A 33 4.88 7.06 -4.28
N VAL A 34 5.34 6.45 -3.18
CA VAL A 34 5.23 7.02 -1.82
C VAL A 34 5.89 8.40 -1.68
N THR A 35 6.82 8.74 -2.58
CA THR A 35 7.52 10.03 -2.64
C THR A 35 7.11 10.90 -3.83
N CYS A 36 6.21 10.44 -4.70
CA CYS A 36 5.75 11.29 -5.80
C CYS A 36 4.87 12.38 -5.18
N GLY A 37 5.33 13.64 -5.17
CA GLY A 37 4.71 14.74 -4.40
C GLY A 37 3.25 15.09 -4.75
N VAL A 38 2.62 14.32 -5.65
CA VAL A 38 1.19 14.40 -6.00
C VAL A 38 0.38 13.38 -5.19
N GLY A 39 0.82 12.11 -5.13
CA GLY A 39 0.24 11.06 -4.27
C GLY A 39 -1.24 10.72 -4.51
N ILE A 40 -1.79 10.97 -5.71
CA ILE A 40 -3.21 10.76 -6.02
C ILE A 40 -3.54 9.34 -6.52
N CYS A 41 -2.53 8.55 -6.87
CA CYS A 41 -2.74 7.20 -7.38
C CYS A 41 -3.28 6.29 -6.28
N LEU A 42 -4.13 5.34 -6.64
CA LEU A 42 -4.70 4.39 -5.70
C LEU A 42 -3.64 3.39 -5.24
N VAL A 43 -3.68 2.97 -3.97
CA VAL A 43 -2.71 2.03 -3.41
C VAL A 43 -2.61 0.74 -4.23
N LYS A 44 -3.75 0.14 -4.58
CA LYS A 44 -3.78 -1.10 -5.38
C LYS A 44 -3.15 -0.91 -6.76
N ASP A 45 -3.39 0.24 -7.40
CA ASP A 45 -2.92 0.51 -8.76
C ASP A 45 -1.41 0.79 -8.76
N VAL A 46 -0.93 1.54 -7.76
CA VAL A 46 0.50 1.81 -7.58
C VAL A 46 1.27 0.51 -7.37
N VAL A 47 0.76 -0.38 -6.52
CA VAL A 47 1.39 -1.68 -6.29
C VAL A 47 1.40 -2.49 -7.57
N SER A 48 0.27 -2.61 -8.28
CA SER A 48 0.23 -3.43 -9.50
C SER A 48 1.06 -2.89 -10.67
N ILE A 49 1.32 -1.59 -10.73
CA ILE A 49 2.19 -1.02 -11.77
C ILE A 49 3.69 -1.23 -11.47
N HIS A 50 4.07 -1.30 -10.20
CA HIS A 50 5.49 -1.37 -9.79
C HIS A 50 5.93 -2.77 -9.35
N ALA A 51 5.00 -3.59 -8.86
CA ALA A 51 5.30 -4.92 -8.38
C ALA A 51 5.75 -5.80 -9.55
N LEU A 52 6.95 -6.36 -9.40
CA LEU A 52 7.66 -7.14 -10.43
C LEU A 52 7.04 -8.54 -10.67
N GLY A 53 5.82 -8.78 -10.19
CA GLY A 53 5.06 -10.03 -10.33
C GLY A 53 4.13 -10.36 -9.15
N ASP A 54 3.20 -11.30 -9.38
CA ASP A 54 2.12 -11.67 -8.47
C ASP A 54 2.57 -12.06 -7.05
N GLU A 55 3.74 -12.72 -6.92
CA GLU A 55 4.27 -13.11 -5.61
C GLU A 55 4.61 -11.89 -4.73
N THR A 56 5.13 -10.82 -5.35
CA THR A 56 5.48 -9.60 -4.63
C THR A 56 4.22 -8.84 -4.21
N GLU A 57 3.23 -8.76 -5.10
CA GLU A 57 1.92 -8.19 -4.74
C GLU A 57 1.28 -8.91 -3.55
N ALA A 58 1.30 -10.25 -3.55
CA ALA A 58 0.73 -11.05 -2.47
C ALA A 58 1.43 -10.78 -1.13
N LYS A 59 2.77 -10.63 -1.12
CA LYS A 59 3.53 -10.29 0.10
C LYS A 59 3.17 -8.91 0.63
N ILE A 60 3.06 -7.91 -0.26
CA ILE A 60 2.64 -6.55 0.11
C ILE A 60 1.23 -6.58 0.71
N GLU A 61 0.31 -7.31 0.07
CA GLU A 61 -1.06 -7.47 0.56
C GLU A 61 -1.09 -8.09 1.95
N THR A 62 -0.36 -9.19 2.18
CA THR A 62 -0.26 -9.84 3.49
C THR A 62 0.29 -8.89 4.54
N GLU A 63 1.41 -8.18 4.28
CA GLU A 63 1.99 -7.26 5.26
C GLU A 63 1.05 -6.10 5.62
N ILE A 64 0.30 -5.57 4.65
CA ILE A 64 -0.71 -4.52 4.90
C ILE A 64 -1.85 -5.09 5.75
N ARG A 65 -2.37 -6.28 5.42
CA ARG A 65 -3.47 -6.92 6.17
C ARG A 65 -3.07 -7.25 7.60
N ASP A 66 -1.87 -7.79 7.80
CA ASP A 66 -1.35 -8.10 9.13
C ASP A 66 -1.22 -6.84 9.98
N TYR A 67 -0.73 -5.74 9.40
CA TYR A 67 -0.69 -4.45 10.08
C TYR A 67 -2.09 -3.97 10.48
N LEU A 68 -3.06 -4.00 9.56
CA LEU A 68 -4.43 -3.55 9.86
C LEU A 68 -5.07 -4.38 10.97
N ALA A 69 -4.88 -5.70 10.95
CA ALA A 69 -5.37 -6.60 11.99
C ALA A 69 -4.81 -6.27 13.39
N THR A 70 -3.63 -5.64 13.49
CA THR A 70 -3.08 -5.17 14.77
C THR A 70 -3.75 -3.91 15.32
N LEU A 71 -4.49 -3.17 14.50
CA LEU A 71 -5.23 -1.97 14.91
C LEU A 71 -6.63 -2.30 15.44
N ASP A 72 -7.18 -3.45 15.02
CA ASP A 72 -8.50 -3.94 15.43
C ASP A 72 -8.46 -4.82 16.69
N ALA A 73 -7.27 -5.07 17.25
CA ALA A 73 -7.02 -5.91 18.42
C ALA A 73 -6.91 -5.09 19.72
#